data_AF-A0A3A4QXE6-F1
#
_entry.id   AF-A0A3A4QXE6-F1
#
_cell.length_a   1.000
_cell.length_b   1.000
_cell.length_c   1.000
_cell.angle_alpha   90.00
_cell.angle_beta   90.00
_cell.angle_gamma   90.00
#
_symmetry.space_group_name_H-M   'P 1'
#
loop_
_entity.id
_entity.type
_entity.pdbx_description
1 polymer ?
#
loop_
_entity_poly.entity_id
_entity_poly.type
_entity_poly.pdbx_seq_one_letter_code
_entity_poly.pdbx_strand_id
1 'polypeptide(L)'
;MEEIMKTKNKAKLNLTINEKLIPRTKLYASKHGKSVSQLVEELLTQVLESETIGFNNKWLGKLSVSKEESARMKNLKSRFNL
;
A
#
# COMPACT_ATOMS: atom_id res chain seq x y z
N MET A 1 -14.57 -16.56 2.41
CA MET A 1 -13.48 -16.91 1.48
C MET A 1 -13.61 -16.01 0.27
N GLU A 2 -13.03 -14.81 0.34
CA GLU A 2 -13.06 -13.85 -0.78
C GLU A 2 -11.99 -14.24 -1.78
N GLU A 3 -12.43 -14.86 -2.87
CA GLU A 3 -11.65 -15.05 -4.08
C GLU A 3 -11.54 -13.68 -4.77
N ILE A 4 -10.47 -12.94 -4.46
CA ILE A 4 -10.17 -11.68 -5.13
C ILE A 4 -9.90 -12.01 -6.60
N MET A 5 -10.87 -11.70 -7.46
CA MET A 5 -10.74 -11.67 -8.91
C MET A 5 -9.49 -10.87 -9.29
N LYS A 6 -8.40 -11.59 -9.63
CA LYS A 6 -7.20 -11.00 -10.23
C LYS A 6 -7.59 -10.28 -11.52
N THR A 7 -7.69 -8.97 -11.44
CA THR A 7 -7.95 -8.08 -12.57
C THR A 7 -6.95 -8.32 -13.68
N LYS A 8 -7.45 -8.69 -14.86
CA LYS A 8 -6.70 -9.13 -16.03
C LYS A 8 -6.18 -7.94 -16.86
N ASN A 9 -5.53 -6.97 -16.23
CA ASN A 9 -4.86 -5.85 -16.92
C ASN A 9 -3.40 -5.78 -16.50
N LYS A 10 -2.50 -6.18 -17.42
CA LYS A 10 -1.05 -6.08 -17.22
C LYS A 10 -0.52 -4.94 -18.09
N ALA A 11 0.09 -3.94 -17.47
CA ALA A 11 0.80 -2.88 -18.18
C ALA A 11 2.26 -3.29 -18.43
N LYS A 12 2.85 -2.82 -19.54
CA LYS A 12 4.26 -3.05 -19.84
C LYS A 12 5.12 -1.95 -19.22
N LEU A 13 6.10 -2.34 -18.40
CA LEU A 13 7.12 -1.46 -17.85
C LEU A 13 8.46 -1.75 -18.52
N ASN A 14 9.08 -0.74 -19.14
CA ASN A 14 10.46 -0.84 -19.65
C ASN A 14 11.41 -0.33 -18.56
N LEU A 15 12.43 -1.13 -18.24
CA LEU A 15 13.41 -0.81 -17.20
C LEU A 15 14.80 -0.73 -17.81
N THR A 16 15.59 0.26 -17.39
CA THR A 16 17.02 0.31 -17.66
C THR A 16 17.76 -0.25 -16.45
N ILE A 17 18.55 -1.29 -16.66
CA ILE A 17 19.34 -1.94 -15.61
C ILE A 17 20.76 -2.21 -16.11
N ASN A 18 21.69 -2.38 -15.17
CA ASN A 18 23.05 -2.77 -15.52
C ASN A 18 23.05 -4.12 -16.25
N GLU A 19 23.65 -4.17 -17.44
CA GLU A 19 23.69 -5.35 -18.30
C GLU A 19 24.27 -6.58 -17.59
N LYS A 20 25.26 -6.37 -16.70
CA LYS A 20 25.87 -7.45 -15.91
C LYS A 20 24.90 -8.14 -14.96
N LEU A 21 23.78 -7.50 -14.62
CA LEU A 21 22.75 -8.07 -13.76
C LEU A 21 21.78 -8.96 -14.52
N ILE A 22 21.59 -8.76 -15.84
CA ILE A 22 20.59 -9.50 -16.64
C ILE A 22 20.77 -11.02 -16.51
N PRO A 23 21.98 -11.60 -16.67
CA PRO A 23 22.17 -13.05 -16.56
C PRO A 23 21.89 -13.55 -15.13
N ARG A 24 22.34 -12.80 -14.13
CA ARG A 24 22.17 -13.15 -12.71
C ARG A 24 20.69 -13.14 -12.30
N THR A 25 19.95 -12.13 -12.73
CA THR A 25 18.51 -12.01 -12.45
C THR A 25 17.73 -13.13 -13.12
N LYS A 26 18.03 -13.47 -14.38
CA LYS A 26 17.40 -14.60 -15.08
C LYS A 26 17.69 -15.93 -14.38
N LEU A 27 18.94 -16.18 -14.00
CA LEU A 27 19.33 -17.39 -13.29
C LEU A 27 18.61 -17.49 -11.93
N TYR A 28 18.56 -16.40 -11.18
CA TYR A 28 17.88 -16.35 -9.89
C TYR A 28 16.39 -16.65 -10.04
N ALA A 29 15.71 -16.01 -10.99
CA ALA A 29 14.28 -16.23 -11.23
C ALA A 29 14.01 -17.69 -11.62
N SER A 30 14.82 -18.25 -12.53
CA SER A 30 14.71 -19.66 -12.94
C SER A 30 14.91 -20.63 -11.79
N LYS A 31 15.91 -20.41 -10.92
CA LYS A 31 16.14 -21.24 -9.72
C LYS A 31 14.96 -21.25 -8.75
N HIS A 32 14.14 -20.20 -8.76
CA HIS A 32 12.96 -20.06 -7.91
C HIS A 32 11.65 -20.38 -8.66
N GLY A 33 11.71 -20.92 -9.88
CA GLY A 33 10.53 -21.26 -10.68
C GLY A 33 9.72 -20.05 -11.13
N LYS A 34 10.33 -18.87 -11.23
CA LYS A 34 9.67 -17.60 -11.58
C LYS A 34 10.25 -17.01 -12.86
N SER A 35 9.45 -16.18 -13.53
CA SER A 35 9.94 -15.25 -14.55
C SER A 35 10.54 -13.99 -13.93
N VAL A 36 11.40 -13.29 -14.67
CA VAL A 36 11.93 -11.98 -14.24
C VAL A 36 10.80 -10.97 -14.00
N SER A 37 9.75 -10.99 -14.83
CA SER A 37 8.58 -10.12 -14.63
C SER A 37 7.89 -10.40 -13.30
N GLN A 38 7.68 -11.67 -12.94
CA GLN A 38 7.05 -12.03 -11.66
C GLN A 38 7.94 -11.65 -10.47
N LEU A 39 9.25 -11.87 -10.58
CA LEU A 39 10.20 -11.47 -9.54
C LEU A 39 10.16 -9.95 -9.30
N VAL A 40 10.17 -9.16 -10.37
CA VAL A 40 10.09 -7.69 -10.27
C VAL A 40 8.74 -7.24 -9.71
N GLU A 41 7.64 -7.84 -10.16
CA GLU A 41 6.29 -7.54 -9.66
C GLU A 41 6.16 -7.80 -8.16
N GLU A 42 6.67 -8.93 -7.68
CA GLU A 42 6.67 -9.29 -6.25
C GLU A 42 7.51 -8.32 -5.41
N LEU A 43 8.73 -8.01 -5.86
CA LEU A 43 9.61 -7.08 -5.15
C LEU A 43 9.01 -5.66 -5.10
N LEU A 44 8.45 -5.19 -6.21
CA LEU A 44 7.75 -3.90 -6.24
C LEU A 44 6.53 -3.90 -5.32
N THR A 45 5.74 -4.99 -5.30
CA THR A 45 4.59 -5.11 -4.40
C THR A 45 5.04 -5.02 -2.95
N GLN A 46 6.08 -5.77 -2.56
CA GLN A 46 6.60 -5.76 -1.19
C GLN A 46 7.10 -4.37 -0.76
N VAL A 47 7.82 -3.67 -1.64
CA VAL A 47 8.30 -2.30 -1.36
C VAL A 47 7.12 -1.33 -1.25
N LEU A 48 6.18 -1.37 -2.18
CA LEU A 48 5.03 -0.47 -2.18
C LEU A 48 4.05 -0.72 -1.03
N GLU A 49 3.90 -1.97 -0.59
CA GLU A 49 3.16 -2.32 0.62
C GLU A 49 3.83 -1.71 1.86
N SER A 50 5.16 -1.72 1.93
CA SER A 50 5.90 -1.05 3.00
C SER A 50 5.83 0.48 2.93
N GLU A 51 5.61 1.04 1.74
CA GLU A 51 5.35 2.46 1.51
C GLU A 51 3.88 2.86 1.72
N THR A 52 2.97 1.93 2.04
CA THR A 52 1.57 2.28 2.30
C THR A 52 1.49 3.34 3.39
N ILE A 53 1.33 4.55 2.91
CA ILE A 53 1.20 5.80 3.62
C ILE A 53 0.33 5.57 4.86
N GLY A 54 0.96 5.70 6.03
CA GLY A 54 0.24 5.73 7.30
C GLY A 54 -0.86 6.78 7.22
N PHE A 55 -1.97 6.56 7.93
CA PHE A 55 -3.16 7.42 7.98
C PHE A 55 -2.85 8.94 7.85
N ASN A 56 -1.77 9.37 8.49
CA ASN A 56 -1.23 10.73 8.46
C ASN A 56 -1.04 11.34 7.06
N ASN A 57 -0.56 10.62 6.04
CA ASN A 57 -0.43 11.22 4.68
C ASN A 57 -1.65 10.98 3.78
N LYS A 58 -2.65 10.19 4.22
CA LYS A 58 -3.98 10.11 3.57
C LYS A 58 -4.97 11.14 4.12
N TRP A 59 -4.70 11.66 5.32
CA TRP A 59 -5.56 12.61 5.98
C TRP A 59 -5.39 14.03 5.41
N LEU A 60 -6.33 14.45 4.56
CA LEU A 60 -6.42 15.81 4.00
C LEU A 60 -7.34 16.74 4.83
N GLY A 61 -7.90 16.24 5.93
CA GLY A 61 -8.86 16.97 6.75
C GLY A 61 -8.21 18.05 7.62
N LYS A 62 -8.87 19.19 7.76
CA LYS A 62 -8.53 20.16 8.83
C LYS A 62 -9.29 19.78 10.09
N LEU A 63 -8.58 19.67 11.22
CA LEU A 63 -9.24 19.62 12.52
C LEU A 63 -9.97 20.94 12.72
N SER A 64 -11.29 20.88 12.75
CA SER A 64 -12.13 22.01 13.15
C SER A 64 -12.75 21.67 14.49
N VAL A 65 -12.55 22.55 15.47
CA VAL A 65 -13.24 22.44 16.74
C VAL A 65 -14.69 22.81 16.49
N SER A 66 -15.60 21.85 16.66
CA SER A 66 -17.04 22.13 16.65
C SER A 66 -17.34 23.14 17.74
N LYS A 67 -17.83 24.32 17.36
CA LYS A 67 -18.28 25.35 18.32
C LYS A 67 -19.61 24.98 18.97
N GLU A 68 -20.36 24.06 18.36
CA GLU A 68 -21.64 23.61 18.88
C GLU A 68 -21.50 22.33 19.69
N GLU A 69 -22.09 22.36 20.87
CA GLU A 69 -22.09 21.23 21.79
C GLU A 69 -23.17 20.24 21.38
N SER A 70 -22.79 19.22 20.60
CA SER A 70 -23.70 18.15 20.20
C SER A 70 -24.32 17.46 21.41
N ALA A 71 -25.53 16.90 21.26
CA ALA A 71 -26.19 16.12 22.32
C ALA A 71 -25.31 14.96 22.85
N ARG A 72 -24.46 14.40 21.99
CA ARG A 72 -23.47 13.38 22.36
C ARG A 72 -22.41 13.96 23.31
N MET A 73 -21.91 15.17 23.04
CA MET A 73 -20.93 15.85 23.90
C MET A 73 -21.52 16.16 25.29
N LYS A 74 -22.76 16.65 25.34
CA LYS A 74 -23.46 16.91 26.62
C LYS A 74 -23.58 15.65 27.48
N ASN A 75 -23.97 14.54 26.86
CA ASN A 75 -24.04 13.24 27.53
C ASN A 75 -22.67 12.75 28.03
N LEU A 76 -21.60 12.98 27.27
CA LEU A 76 -20.25 12.60 27.68
C LEU A 76 -19.77 13.45 28.87
N LYS A 77 -19.98 14.77 28.85
CA LYS A 77 -19.64 15.64 29.98
C LYS A 77 -20.34 15.21 31.27
N SER A 78 -21.63 14.91 31.19
CA SER A 78 -22.40 14.43 32.34
C SER A 78 -21.90 13.08 32.86
N ARG A 79 -21.41 12.19 32.00
CA ARG A 79 -20.92 10.87 32.41
C ARG A 79 -19.51 10.90 33.00
N PHE A 80 -18.67 11.83 32.55
CA PHE A 80 -17.25 11.87 32.89
C PHE A 80 -16.82 13.09 33.72
N ASN A 81 -17.77 13.93 34.16
CA ASN A 81 -17.52 15.18 34.91
C ASN A 81 -16.47 16.09 34.24
N LEU A 82 -16.57 16.24 32.92
CA LEU A 82 -15.72 17.11 32.09
C LEU A 82 -16.25 18.54 32.01
#